data_AF-I1BRX4-F1
#
_entry.id   AF-I1BRX4-F1
#
_cell.length_a   1.000
_cell.length_b   1.000
_cell.length_c   1.000
_cell.angle_alpha   90.00
_cell.angle_beta   90.00
_cell.angle_gamma   90.00
#
_symmetry.space_group_name_H-M   'P 1'
#
loop_
_entity.id
_entity.type
_entity.pdbx_description
1 polymer ?
#
loop_
_entity_poly.entity_id
_entity_poly.type
_entity_poly.pdbx_seq_one_letter_code
_entity_poly.pdbx_strand_id
1 'polypeptide(L)'
;MNDMRILALHLIFPFMLSANSSITKYMGSQTRKLVEKDIESLYEAPPTTTTNLLLWCEKLRTMKLDWFRMKNECRNIMNKAHETGDDHEVLASYILFDIVPQLTKYVDDDEKGEDTFIKNYLECFLTNIFSIEESMYQSWANVVLNNKNDDQVKPDWIAYVKPWFKKFNIIACEVKPPSKVGRGDISDYVKLGIEMKDMLNGIMDARVASASVLGILVEGK
;
A
#
# COMPACT_ATOMS: atom_id res chain seq x y z
N MET A 1 22.16 -8.78 -9.16
CA MET A 1 22.26 -7.46 -9.86
C MET A 1 21.61 -6.43 -8.94
N ASN A 2 22.08 -5.18 -8.87
CA ASN A 2 21.51 -4.18 -7.94
C ASN A 2 20.19 -3.63 -8.53
N ASP A 3 19.09 -3.63 -7.78
CA ASP A 3 17.76 -3.13 -8.17
C ASP A 3 17.80 -1.78 -8.90
N MET A 4 18.61 -0.84 -8.43
CA MET A 4 18.79 0.47 -9.08
C MET A 4 19.31 0.36 -10.51
N ARG A 5 20.17 -0.63 -10.80
CA ARG A 5 20.68 -0.85 -12.16
C ARG A 5 19.58 -1.40 -13.07
N ILE A 6 18.74 -2.30 -12.56
CA ILE A 6 17.62 -2.85 -13.32
C ILE A 6 16.62 -1.73 -13.64
N LEU A 7 16.20 -0.97 -12.62
CA LEU A 7 15.31 0.18 -12.80
C LEU A 7 15.86 1.21 -13.80
N ALA A 8 17.16 1.50 -13.77
CA ALA A 8 17.79 2.41 -14.73
C ALA A 8 17.74 1.89 -16.18
N LEU A 9 17.83 0.58 -16.42
CA LEU A 9 17.61 0.00 -17.76
C LEU A 9 16.17 0.23 -18.25
N HIS A 10 15.22 0.34 -17.32
CA HIS A 10 13.84 0.72 -17.59
C HIS A 10 13.62 2.24 -17.52
N LEU A 11 14.67 3.08 -17.47
CA LEU A 11 14.56 4.54 -17.34
C LEU A 11 13.77 4.99 -16.10
N ILE A 12 13.83 4.21 -15.02
CA ILE A 12 13.25 4.53 -13.73
C ILE A 12 14.40 4.91 -12.78
N PHE A 13 14.30 6.08 -12.15
CA PHE A 13 15.37 6.63 -11.31
C PHE A 13 14.85 6.90 -9.89
N PRO A 14 15.11 5.97 -8.94
CA PRO A 14 14.66 6.13 -7.55
C PRO A 14 15.31 7.30 -6.81
N PHE A 15 14.47 8.17 -6.26
CA PHE A 15 14.87 9.24 -5.36
C PHE A 15 14.41 8.88 -3.94
N MET A 16 15.35 8.79 -3.00
CA MET A 16 15.12 8.34 -1.62
C MET A 16 15.90 9.24 -0.66
N LEU A 17 15.41 9.42 0.56
CA LEU A 17 16.11 10.18 1.62
C LEU A 17 17.49 9.59 1.96
N SER A 18 17.61 8.26 1.92
CA SER A 18 18.90 7.58 2.08
C SER A 18 19.68 7.60 0.76
N ALA A 19 20.81 8.31 0.75
CA ALA A 19 21.69 8.37 -0.42
C ALA A 19 22.12 6.98 -0.93
N ASN A 20 22.32 6.00 -0.04
CA ASN A 20 22.74 4.64 -0.44
C ASN A 20 21.70 3.91 -1.30
N SER A 21 20.42 4.22 -1.08
CA SER A 21 19.27 3.64 -1.76
C SER A 21 18.71 4.55 -2.86
N SER A 22 19.34 5.70 -3.13
CA SER A 22 18.92 6.65 -4.15
C SER A 22 19.92 6.71 -5.30
N ILE A 23 19.43 7.09 -6.49
CA ILE A 23 20.28 7.42 -7.65
C ILE A 23 21.21 8.60 -7.37
N THR A 24 20.91 9.45 -6.38
CA THR A 24 21.71 10.63 -6.01
C THR A 24 23.15 10.29 -5.61
N LYS A 25 23.44 9.05 -5.20
CA LYS A 25 24.82 8.60 -4.93
C LYS A 25 25.73 8.63 -6.15
N TYR A 26 25.17 8.58 -7.36
CA TYR A 26 25.91 8.67 -8.62
C TYR A 26 26.07 10.13 -9.10
N MET A 27 25.44 11.09 -8.43
CA MET A 27 25.56 12.52 -8.74
C MET A 27 26.75 13.15 -8.01
N GLY A 28 27.28 14.24 -8.58
CA GLY A 28 28.29 15.08 -7.93
C GLY A 28 27.75 15.76 -6.67
N SER A 29 28.64 16.10 -5.73
CA SER A 29 28.25 16.59 -4.39
C SER A 29 27.34 17.81 -4.40
N GLN A 30 27.57 18.77 -5.30
CA GLN A 30 26.74 19.97 -5.40
C GLN A 30 25.33 19.65 -5.90
N THR A 31 25.21 18.90 -7.00
CA THR A 31 23.91 18.45 -7.56
C THR A 31 23.14 17.61 -6.56
N ARG A 32 23.82 16.70 -5.85
CA ARG A 32 23.22 15.87 -4.81
C ARG A 32 22.52 16.71 -3.75
N LYS A 33 23.18 17.72 -3.19
CA LYS A 33 22.59 18.59 -2.16
C LYS A 33 21.34 19.33 -2.64
N LEU A 34 21.32 19.77 -3.90
CA LEU A 34 20.16 20.44 -4.49
C LEU A 34 18.98 19.48 -4.61
N VAL A 35 19.25 18.28 -5.15
CA VAL A 35 18.23 17.24 -5.32
C VAL A 35 17.73 16.73 -3.97
N GLU A 36 18.60 16.52 -2.98
CA GLU A 36 18.21 16.11 -1.62
C GLU A 36 17.25 17.12 -0.98
N LYS A 37 17.51 18.42 -1.14
CA LYS A 37 16.60 19.47 -0.64
C LYS A 37 15.23 19.43 -1.32
N ASP A 38 15.19 19.23 -2.64
CA ASP A 38 13.94 19.12 -3.38
C ASP A 38 13.17 17.85 -2.96
N ILE A 39 13.87 16.74 -2.78
CA ILE A 39 13.30 15.49 -2.29
C ILE A 39 12.73 15.65 -0.87
N GLU A 40 13.47 16.27 0.05
CA GLU A 40 13.00 16.52 1.42
C GLU A 40 11.65 17.25 1.43
N SER A 41 11.41 18.16 0.47
CA SER A 41 10.12 18.84 0.35
C SER A 41 8.97 17.94 -0.11
N LEU A 42 9.26 16.82 -0.76
CA LEU A 42 8.26 15.82 -1.19
C LEU A 42 7.93 14.81 -0.08
N TYR A 43 8.82 14.65 0.91
CA TYR A 43 8.55 13.83 2.08
C TYR A 43 7.87 14.68 3.14
N GLU A 44 6.54 14.75 3.08
CA GLU A 44 5.76 15.31 4.18
C GLU A 44 6.04 14.51 5.47
N ALA A 45 6.09 15.21 6.60
CA ALA A 45 6.10 14.53 7.89
C ALA A 45 4.85 13.62 7.97
N PRO A 46 4.98 12.38 8.46
CA PRO A 46 3.82 11.51 8.59
C PRO A 46 2.74 12.23 9.41
N PRO A 47 1.45 12.05 9.06
CA PRO A 47 0.37 12.70 9.78
C PRO A 47 0.46 12.35 11.26
N THR A 48 0.19 13.35 12.12
CA THR A 48 0.23 13.13 13.57
C THR A 48 -0.92 12.23 13.96
N THR A 49 -0.63 11.08 14.57
CA THR A 49 -1.64 10.17 15.07
C THR A 49 -2.47 10.83 16.17
N THR A 50 -3.80 10.70 16.13
CA THR A 50 -4.65 11.25 17.18
C THR A 50 -4.43 10.53 18.51
N THR A 51 -4.57 11.23 19.63
CA THR A 51 -4.43 10.65 20.96
C THR A 51 -5.46 9.54 21.20
N ASN A 52 -6.68 9.68 20.69
CA ASN A 52 -7.72 8.66 20.83
C ASN A 52 -7.32 7.35 20.14
N LEU A 53 -6.81 7.41 18.91
CA LEU A 53 -6.40 6.22 18.18
C LEU A 53 -5.31 5.44 18.94
N LEU A 54 -4.32 6.14 19.50
CA LEU A 54 -3.28 5.52 20.33
C LEU A 54 -3.89 4.84 21.57
N LEU A 55 -4.81 5.51 22.27
CA LEU A 55 -5.50 4.95 23.44
C LEU A 55 -6.36 3.74 23.09
N TRP A 56 -7.07 3.78 21.97
CA TRP A 56 -7.90 2.67 21.50
C TRP A 56 -7.06 1.46 21.13
N CYS A 57 -5.99 1.65 20.36
CA CYS A 57 -5.05 0.59 20.00
C CYS A 57 -4.44 -0.06 21.25
N GLU A 58 -3.99 0.74 22.22
CA GLU A 58 -3.41 0.23 23.46
C GLU A 58 -4.43 -0.53 24.32
N LYS A 59 -5.68 -0.02 24.41
CA LYS A 59 -6.79 -0.70 25.08
C LYS A 59 -7.05 -2.06 24.45
N LEU A 60 -7.18 -2.12 23.13
CA LEU A 60 -7.48 -3.37 22.41
C LEU A 60 -6.32 -4.38 22.50
N ARG A 61 -5.07 -3.90 22.42
CA ARG A 61 -3.86 -4.74 22.53
C ARG A 61 -3.73 -5.46 23.87
N THR A 62 -4.17 -4.83 24.95
CA THR A 62 -4.06 -5.37 26.32
C THR A 62 -5.24 -6.28 26.70
N MET A 63 -6.31 -6.28 25.90
CA MET A 63 -7.49 -7.09 26.12
C MET A 63 -7.27 -8.55 25.71
N LYS A 64 -7.59 -9.47 26.64
CA LYS A 64 -7.65 -10.91 26.36
C LYS A 64 -9.12 -11.33 26.21
N LEU A 65 -9.68 -11.08 25.04
CA LEU A 65 -11.08 -11.34 24.72
C LEU A 65 -11.19 -12.31 23.55
N ASP A 66 -12.28 -13.10 23.53
CA ASP A 66 -12.66 -13.86 22.36
C ASP A 66 -13.10 -12.95 21.20
N TRP A 67 -13.23 -13.52 20.01
CA TRP A 67 -13.59 -12.81 18.79
C TRP A 67 -14.86 -11.96 18.94
N PHE A 68 -15.90 -12.49 19.58
CA PHE A 68 -17.19 -11.81 19.68
C PHE A 68 -17.12 -10.61 20.63
N ARG A 69 -16.49 -10.79 21.80
CA ARG A 69 -16.27 -9.72 22.77
C ARG A 69 -15.35 -8.64 22.21
N MET A 70 -14.30 -9.03 21.48
CA MET A 70 -13.41 -8.08 20.82
C MET A 70 -14.14 -7.24 19.77
N LYS A 71 -15.01 -7.86 18.97
CA LYS A 71 -15.83 -7.16 17.99
C LYS A 71 -16.79 -6.15 18.65
N ASN A 72 -17.35 -6.49 19.80
CA ASN A 72 -18.18 -5.56 20.57
C ASN A 72 -17.38 -4.36 21.11
N GLU A 73 -16.15 -4.57 21.60
CA GLU A 73 -15.28 -3.49 22.03
C GLU A 73 -14.90 -2.55 20.88
N CYS A 74 -14.62 -3.10 19.70
CA CYS A 74 -14.35 -2.29 18.51
C CYS A 74 -15.59 -1.48 18.09
N ARG A 75 -16.80 -2.05 18.19
CA ARG A 75 -18.05 -1.31 17.96
C ARG A 75 -18.21 -0.13 18.92
N ASN A 76 -17.87 -0.32 20.20
CA ASN A 76 -17.92 0.76 21.19
C ASN A 76 -16.93 1.89 20.84
N ILE A 77 -15.74 1.55 20.32
CA ILE A 77 -14.77 2.52 19.81
C ILE A 77 -15.32 3.26 18.59
N MET A 78 -15.93 2.54 17.65
CA MET A 78 -16.55 3.12 16.47
C MET A 78 -17.63 4.15 16.83
N ASN A 79 -18.51 3.85 17.80
CA ASN A 79 -19.50 4.82 18.27
C ASN A 79 -18.83 6.08 18.84
N LYS A 80 -17.76 5.93 19.62
CA LYS A 80 -16.99 7.08 20.17
C LYS A 80 -16.31 7.90 19.08
N ALA A 81 -15.79 7.26 18.03
CA ALA A 81 -15.20 7.95 16.90
C ALA A 81 -16.23 8.82 16.16
N HIS A 82 -17.46 8.34 16.00
CA HIS A 82 -18.53 9.14 15.41
C HIS A 82 -18.89 10.37 16.27
N GLU A 83 -18.73 10.29 17.59
CA GLU A 83 -18.95 11.41 18.50
C GLU A 83 -17.88 12.50 18.40
N THR A 84 -16.67 12.19 17.87
CA THR A 84 -15.59 13.19 17.72
C THR A 84 -15.77 14.07 16.49
N GLY A 85 -16.46 13.58 15.46
CA GLY A 85 -16.63 14.26 14.18
C GLY A 85 -15.34 14.33 13.33
N ASP A 86 -14.30 13.57 13.70
CA ASP A 86 -13.05 13.46 12.94
C ASP A 86 -13.12 12.26 11.99
N ASP A 87 -13.14 12.55 10.68
CA ASP A 87 -13.22 11.53 9.63
C ASP A 87 -12.05 10.52 9.68
N HIS A 88 -10.87 10.93 10.13
CA HIS A 88 -9.73 10.03 10.28
C HIS A 88 -9.92 9.05 11.44
N GLU A 89 -10.51 9.51 12.55
CA GLU A 89 -10.84 8.63 13.67
C GLU A 89 -11.97 7.67 13.31
N VAL A 90 -12.96 8.15 12.55
CA VAL A 90 -14.06 7.32 12.03
C VAL A 90 -13.50 6.25 11.10
N LEU A 91 -12.68 6.61 10.10
CA LEU A 91 -12.01 5.65 9.20
C LEU A 91 -11.16 4.63 9.99
N ALA A 92 -10.32 5.11 10.91
CA ALA A 92 -9.48 4.23 11.71
C ALA A 92 -10.31 3.26 12.56
N SER A 93 -11.47 3.69 13.07
CA SER A 93 -12.37 2.84 13.84
C SER A 93 -13.00 1.71 13.01
N TYR A 94 -13.30 1.95 11.72
CA TYR A 94 -13.76 0.91 10.80
C TYR A 94 -12.65 -0.12 10.55
N ILE A 95 -11.42 0.34 10.32
CA ILE A 95 -10.26 -0.53 10.16
C ILE A 95 -10.06 -1.39 11.43
N LEU A 96 -10.12 -0.80 12.62
CA LEU A 96 -10.02 -1.53 13.89
C LEU A 96 -11.12 -2.59 14.04
N PHE A 97 -12.36 -2.25 13.67
CA PHE A 97 -13.49 -3.16 13.72
C PHE A 97 -13.32 -4.38 12.82
N ASP A 98 -12.69 -4.21 11.65
CA ASP A 98 -12.43 -5.28 10.71
C ASP A 98 -11.22 -6.14 11.11
N ILE A 99 -10.10 -5.53 11.50
CA ILE A 99 -8.84 -6.25 11.73
C ILE A 99 -8.73 -6.87 13.11
N VAL A 100 -9.07 -6.14 14.17
CA VAL A 100 -8.71 -6.54 15.54
C VAL A 100 -9.38 -7.85 15.96
N PRO A 101 -10.67 -8.11 15.65
CA PRO A 101 -11.25 -9.42 15.91
C PRO A 101 -10.53 -10.54 15.16
N GLN A 102 -10.05 -10.31 13.94
CA GLN A 102 -9.31 -11.33 13.17
C GLN A 102 -7.99 -11.71 13.85
N LEU A 103 -7.32 -10.75 14.49
CA LEU A 103 -6.08 -10.99 15.24
C LEU A 103 -6.28 -11.89 16.47
N THR A 104 -7.52 -12.11 16.93
CA THR A 104 -7.84 -13.06 18.00
C THR A 104 -7.87 -14.51 17.52
N LYS A 105 -7.94 -14.73 16.20
CA LYS A 105 -7.96 -16.08 15.62
C LYS A 105 -6.56 -16.66 15.62
N TYR A 106 -6.46 -17.93 15.98
CA TYR A 106 -5.25 -18.70 15.70
C TYR A 106 -5.19 -18.95 14.19
N VAL A 107 -4.11 -18.50 13.56
CA VAL A 107 -3.80 -18.80 12.16
C VAL A 107 -2.64 -19.77 12.18
N ASP A 108 -2.77 -20.90 11.50
CA ASP A 108 -1.68 -21.85 11.36
C ASP A 108 -0.50 -21.17 10.65
N ASP A 109 0.68 -21.28 11.24
CA ASP A 109 1.91 -20.68 10.69
C ASP A 109 2.24 -21.28 9.32
N ASP A 110 1.82 -22.51 9.07
CA ASP A 110 2.03 -23.25 7.82
C ASP A 110 1.05 -22.85 6.69
N GLU A 111 -0.06 -22.17 7.00
CA GLU A 111 -1.08 -21.72 6.02
C GLU A 111 -0.91 -20.26 5.56
N LYS A 112 0.26 -19.65 5.79
CA LYS A 112 0.54 -18.26 5.43
C LYS A 112 0.95 -18.11 3.95
N GLY A 113 0.06 -18.57 3.08
CA GLY A 113 0.02 -18.14 1.68
C GLY A 113 -0.24 -16.64 1.57
N GLU A 114 0.10 -16.08 0.42
CA GLU A 114 -0.05 -14.66 0.11
C GLU A 114 -1.51 -14.20 0.18
N ASP A 115 -2.43 -14.94 -0.43
CA ASP A 115 -3.88 -14.69 -0.35
C ASP A 115 -4.40 -14.69 1.09
N THR A 116 -3.92 -15.62 1.93
CA THR A 116 -4.31 -15.71 3.35
C THR A 116 -3.78 -14.51 4.12
N PHE A 117 -2.52 -14.12 3.87
CA PHE A 117 -1.91 -12.94 4.50
C PHE A 117 -2.66 -11.66 4.13
N ILE A 118 -2.98 -11.50 2.84
CA ILE A 118 -3.77 -10.38 2.33
C ILE A 118 -5.12 -10.28 3.05
N LYS A 119 -5.91 -11.36 3.03
CA LYS A 119 -7.26 -11.38 3.61
C LYS A 119 -7.27 -11.11 5.11
N ASN A 120 -6.27 -11.64 5.82
CA ASN A 120 -6.24 -11.53 7.28
C ASN A 120 -5.68 -10.21 7.79
N TYR A 121 -4.81 -9.54 7.03
CA TYR A 121 -4.04 -8.41 7.56
C TYR A 121 -4.09 -7.14 6.71
N LEU A 122 -4.33 -7.21 5.40
CA LEU A 122 -4.18 -6.04 4.51
C LEU A 122 -5.48 -5.59 3.87
N GLU A 123 -6.39 -6.52 3.56
CA GLU A 123 -7.62 -6.23 2.82
C GLU A 123 -8.45 -5.14 3.50
N CYS A 124 -8.53 -5.15 4.84
CA CYS A 124 -9.25 -4.14 5.60
C CYS A 124 -8.69 -2.72 5.41
N PHE A 125 -7.37 -2.55 5.36
CA PHE A 125 -6.76 -1.24 5.16
C PHE A 125 -7.04 -0.72 3.75
N LEU A 126 -6.75 -1.54 2.73
CA LEU A 126 -6.93 -1.15 1.34
C LEU A 126 -8.40 -0.84 1.04
N THR A 127 -9.31 -1.72 1.49
CA THR A 127 -10.74 -1.52 1.30
C THR A 127 -11.22 -0.24 1.96
N ASN A 128 -10.95 -0.03 3.25
CA ASN A 128 -11.47 1.13 3.96
C ASN A 128 -10.85 2.45 3.47
N ILE A 129 -9.53 2.51 3.23
CA ILE A 129 -8.86 3.74 2.80
C ILE A 129 -9.30 4.16 1.41
N PHE A 130 -9.36 3.21 0.46
CA PHE A 130 -9.62 3.52 -0.95
C PHE A 130 -11.09 3.38 -1.35
N SER A 131 -12.02 3.15 -0.40
CA SER A 131 -13.47 3.17 -0.65
C SER A 131 -14.14 4.47 -0.21
N ILE A 132 -13.41 5.42 0.38
CA ILE A 132 -13.96 6.73 0.76
C ILE A 132 -14.37 7.53 -0.49
N GLU A 133 -13.58 7.41 -1.55
CA GLU A 133 -13.78 8.15 -2.79
C GLU A 133 -14.65 7.35 -3.76
N GLU A 134 -15.86 7.83 -4.07
CA GLU A 134 -16.83 7.13 -4.92
C GLU A 134 -16.29 6.84 -6.33
N SER A 135 -15.43 7.72 -6.84
CA SER A 135 -14.84 7.58 -8.17
C SER A 135 -13.69 6.55 -8.21
N MET A 136 -13.24 6.07 -7.06
CA MET A 136 -12.15 5.12 -6.92
C MET A 136 -12.68 3.69 -6.80
N TYR A 137 -12.20 2.85 -7.71
CA TYR A 137 -12.50 1.42 -7.75
C TYR A 137 -11.27 0.62 -7.37
N GLN A 138 -11.47 -0.60 -6.90
CA GLN A 138 -10.40 -1.50 -6.46
C GLN A 138 -10.54 -2.87 -7.12
N SER A 139 -9.44 -3.59 -7.29
CA SER A 139 -9.45 -4.98 -7.78
C SER A 139 -8.23 -5.74 -7.31
N TRP A 140 -8.44 -7.00 -6.94
CA TRP A 140 -7.37 -7.98 -6.71
C TRP A 140 -6.95 -8.65 -8.02
N ALA A 141 -5.69 -9.09 -8.12
CA ALA A 141 -5.15 -9.76 -9.32
C ALA A 141 -5.90 -11.02 -9.73
N ASN A 142 -6.45 -11.77 -8.78
CA ASN A 142 -7.02 -13.10 -9.03
C ASN A 142 -8.33 -13.11 -9.85
N VAL A 143 -8.82 -11.95 -10.32
CA VAL A 143 -10.12 -11.82 -11.00
C VAL A 143 -10.06 -12.10 -12.52
N VAL A 144 -8.87 -12.18 -13.15
CA VAL A 144 -8.76 -12.41 -14.60
C VAL A 144 -7.96 -13.67 -14.91
N LEU A 145 -8.63 -14.82 -14.90
CA LEU A 145 -8.22 -16.01 -15.63
C LEU A 145 -8.64 -15.84 -17.09
N ASN A 146 -7.87 -15.13 -17.93
CA ASN A 146 -7.98 -15.29 -19.38
C ASN A 146 -6.82 -14.63 -20.17
N ASN A 147 -5.95 -15.52 -20.70
CA ASN A 147 -5.35 -15.53 -22.03
C ASN A 147 -5.16 -14.21 -22.80
N LYS A 148 -3.92 -13.71 -22.80
CA LYS A 148 -3.03 -13.51 -23.98
C LYS A 148 -1.83 -12.63 -23.57
N ASN A 149 -0.63 -13.18 -23.74
CA ASN A 149 0.70 -12.61 -23.43
C ASN A 149 1.01 -12.42 -21.93
N ASP A 150 1.45 -13.52 -21.31
CA ASP A 150 1.82 -13.69 -19.89
C ASP A 150 3.11 -12.95 -19.45
N ASP A 151 3.64 -12.03 -20.25
CA ASP A 151 4.87 -11.30 -19.91
C ASP A 151 4.60 -9.98 -19.16
N GLN A 152 3.33 -9.62 -18.93
CA GLN A 152 2.99 -8.41 -18.19
C GLN A 152 2.98 -8.68 -16.68
N VAL A 153 3.92 -8.01 -16.03
CA VAL A 153 4.00 -7.88 -14.58
C VAL A 153 2.67 -7.36 -14.05
N LYS A 154 2.04 -8.14 -13.16
CA LYS A 154 0.69 -7.87 -12.65
C LYS A 154 0.74 -7.64 -11.14
N PRO A 155 0.22 -6.49 -10.64
CA PRO A 155 0.20 -6.18 -9.22
C PRO A 155 -0.85 -7.01 -8.48
N ASP A 156 -0.59 -7.36 -7.24
CA ASP A 156 -1.51 -8.15 -6.39
C ASP A 156 -2.85 -7.44 -6.15
N TRP A 157 -2.80 -6.11 -6.02
CA TRP A 157 -3.97 -5.25 -5.89
C TRP A 157 -3.78 -3.93 -6.64
N ILE A 158 -4.88 -3.37 -7.12
CA ILE A 158 -4.91 -2.06 -7.79
C ILE A 158 -6.07 -1.21 -7.30
N ALA A 159 -5.83 0.10 -7.20
CA ALA A 159 -6.87 1.12 -7.28
C ALA A 159 -6.84 1.81 -8.63
N TYR A 160 -8.03 2.11 -9.15
CA TYR A 160 -8.21 2.70 -10.46
C TYR A 160 -9.40 3.64 -10.48
N VAL A 161 -9.36 4.63 -11.36
CA VAL A 161 -10.54 5.42 -11.74
C VAL A 161 -11.03 4.95 -13.10
N LYS A 162 -12.34 5.03 -13.32
CA LYS A 162 -12.95 4.64 -14.60
C LYS A 162 -13.87 5.74 -15.13
N PRO A 163 -13.32 6.87 -15.62
CA PRO A 163 -14.13 7.83 -16.34
C PRO A 163 -14.68 7.18 -17.63
N TRP A 164 -15.99 7.03 -17.68
CA TRP A 164 -16.72 6.45 -18.82
C TRP A 164 -16.31 4.99 -19.11
N PHE A 165 -15.56 4.75 -20.18
CA PHE A 165 -15.17 3.42 -20.64
C PHE A 165 -13.68 3.14 -20.45
N LYS A 166 -12.85 4.13 -20.12
CA LYS A 166 -11.41 3.95 -19.97
C LYS A 166 -11.02 3.78 -18.50
N LYS A 167 -10.31 2.70 -18.21
CA LYS A 167 -9.74 2.40 -16.90
C LYS A 167 -8.36 3.03 -16.79
N PHE A 168 -8.11 3.77 -15.71
CA PHE A 168 -6.80 4.29 -15.36
C PHE A 168 -6.40 3.73 -14.00
N ASN A 169 -5.45 2.80 -14.00
CA ASN A 169 -4.84 2.33 -12.76
C ASN A 169 -4.00 3.50 -12.21
N ILE A 170 -4.23 3.84 -10.95
CA ILE A 170 -3.55 4.97 -10.27
C ILE A 170 -2.73 4.50 -9.07
N ILE A 171 -3.03 3.33 -8.51
CA ILE A 171 -2.28 2.72 -7.41
C ILE A 171 -2.05 1.24 -7.72
N ALA A 172 -0.83 0.76 -7.53
CA ALA A 172 -0.46 -0.65 -7.51
C ALA A 172 0.02 -1.03 -6.12
N CYS A 173 -0.33 -2.23 -5.67
CA CYS A 173 0.15 -2.80 -4.42
C CYS A 173 0.76 -4.18 -4.69
N GLU A 174 1.98 -4.36 -4.20
CA GLU A 174 2.71 -5.62 -4.22
C GLU A 174 2.91 -6.10 -2.79
N VAL A 175 2.54 -7.35 -2.52
CA VAL A 175 2.50 -7.92 -1.17
C VAL A 175 3.42 -9.14 -1.09
N LYS A 176 4.42 -9.04 -0.22
CA LYS A 176 5.26 -10.18 0.12
C LYS A 176 4.97 -10.67 1.54
N PRO A 177 4.35 -11.86 1.71
CA PRO A 177 4.15 -12.42 3.04
C PRO A 177 5.50 -12.83 3.66
N PRO A 178 5.59 -12.94 5.01
CA PRO A 178 6.85 -13.28 5.71
C PRO A 178 7.52 -14.56 5.19
N SER A 179 6.71 -15.54 4.78
CA SER A 179 7.16 -16.84 4.28
C SER A 179 7.90 -16.80 2.93
N LYS A 180 7.81 -15.69 2.18
CA LYS A 180 8.33 -15.58 0.81
C LYS A 180 9.37 -14.47 0.62
N VAL A 181 9.77 -13.75 1.67
CA VAL A 181 10.74 -12.64 1.56
C VAL A 181 12.06 -13.11 0.92
N GLY A 182 12.56 -12.35 -0.06
CA GLY A 182 13.86 -12.60 -0.69
C GLY A 182 13.88 -13.73 -1.73
N ARG A 183 12.74 -14.26 -2.16
CA ARG A 183 12.64 -15.25 -3.24
C ARG A 183 12.25 -14.58 -4.57
N GLY A 184 13.15 -14.63 -5.56
CA GLY A 184 12.94 -14.13 -6.93
C GLY A 184 14.24 -13.63 -7.59
N ASP A 185 14.29 -13.65 -8.91
CA ASP A 185 15.44 -13.10 -9.68
C ASP A 185 15.41 -11.55 -9.73
N ILE A 186 14.22 -10.97 -9.58
CA ILE A 186 13.93 -9.54 -9.53
C ILE A 186 13.19 -9.26 -8.23
N SER A 187 13.52 -8.15 -7.55
CA SER A 187 12.83 -7.78 -6.31
C SER A 187 11.43 -7.24 -6.58
N ASP A 188 10.54 -7.41 -5.60
CA ASP A 188 9.18 -6.88 -5.63
C ASP A 188 9.17 -5.33 -5.75
N TYR A 189 10.23 -4.66 -5.27
CA TYR A 189 10.45 -3.23 -5.48
C TYR A 189 10.68 -2.87 -6.96
N VAL A 190 11.51 -3.64 -7.67
CA VAL A 190 11.75 -3.44 -9.11
C VAL A 190 10.48 -3.74 -9.90
N LYS A 191 9.79 -4.83 -9.53
CA LYS A 191 8.50 -5.24 -10.11
C LYS A 191 7.50 -4.09 -10.06
N LEU A 192 7.26 -3.55 -8.86
CA LEU A 192 6.35 -2.43 -8.63
C LEU A 192 6.76 -1.17 -9.43
N GLY A 193 8.04 -0.87 -9.52
CA GLY A 193 8.53 0.27 -10.31
C GLY A 193 8.19 0.15 -11.81
N ILE A 194 8.32 -1.05 -12.38
CA ILE A 194 7.97 -1.32 -13.78
C ILE A 194 6.45 -1.19 -13.98
N GLU A 195 5.64 -1.77 -13.09
CA GLU A 195 4.18 -1.66 -13.13
C GLU A 195 3.72 -0.19 -13.07
N MET A 196 4.27 0.59 -12.13
CA MET A 196 3.98 2.02 -12.02
C MET A 196 4.33 2.78 -13.30
N LYS A 197 5.47 2.48 -13.93
CA LYS A 197 5.84 3.11 -15.20
C LYS A 197 4.82 2.80 -16.30
N ASP A 198 4.39 1.54 -16.43
CA ASP A 198 3.42 1.15 -17.44
C ASP A 198 2.05 1.81 -17.21
N MET A 199 1.63 1.92 -15.95
CA MET A 199 0.42 2.65 -15.56
C MET A 199 0.52 4.14 -15.91
N LEU A 200 1.65 4.78 -15.59
CA LEU A 200 1.90 6.19 -15.89
C LEU A 200 1.87 6.47 -17.40
N ASN A 201 2.54 5.62 -18.19
CA ASN A 201 2.52 5.74 -19.66
C ASN A 201 1.08 5.66 -20.20
N GLY A 202 0.26 4.73 -19.69
CA GLY A 202 -1.14 4.60 -20.11
C GLY A 202 -2.01 5.84 -19.80
N ILE A 203 -1.71 6.54 -18.71
CA ILE A 203 -2.33 7.84 -18.34
C ILE A 203 -1.82 8.96 -19.25
N MET A 204 -0.51 9.02 -19.48
CA MET A 204 0.13 10.04 -20.34
C MET A 204 -0.31 9.93 -21.80
N ASP A 205 -0.48 8.71 -22.33
CA ASP A 205 -1.01 8.46 -23.68
C ASP A 205 -2.44 9.00 -23.84
N ALA A 206 -3.20 9.07 -22.74
CA ALA A 206 -4.50 9.71 -22.69
C ALA A 206 -4.45 11.24 -22.55
N ARG A 207 -3.25 11.84 -22.52
CA ARG A 207 -2.98 13.27 -22.38
C ARG A 207 -3.54 13.89 -21.09
N VAL A 208 -3.62 13.11 -20.02
CA VAL A 208 -3.97 13.63 -18.69
C VAL A 208 -2.80 14.50 -18.21
N ALA A 209 -3.09 15.75 -17.88
CA ALA A 209 -2.10 16.67 -17.32
C ALA A 209 -1.71 16.24 -15.90
N SER A 210 -0.43 16.45 -15.54
CA SER A 210 0.09 16.15 -14.19
C SER A 210 -0.18 14.72 -13.72
N ALA A 211 -0.01 13.74 -14.60
CA ALA A 211 -0.22 12.33 -14.29
C ALA A 211 0.72 11.85 -13.17
N SER A 212 0.15 11.17 -12.18
CA SER A 212 0.87 10.53 -11.09
C SER A 212 0.28 9.16 -10.81
N VAL A 213 1.14 8.24 -10.37
CA VAL A 213 0.75 6.91 -9.89
C VAL A 213 1.45 6.64 -8.57
N LEU A 214 0.83 5.80 -7.74
CA LEU A 214 1.37 5.42 -6.44
C LEU A 214 1.65 3.91 -6.43
N GLY A 215 2.70 3.54 -5.68
CA GLY A 215 3.04 2.15 -5.41
C GLY A 215 3.03 1.90 -3.91
N ILE A 216 2.43 0.79 -3.50
CA ILE A 216 2.45 0.30 -2.13
C ILE A 216 3.21 -1.01 -2.13
N LEU A 217 4.32 -1.08 -1.41
CA LEU A 217 5.07 -2.31 -1.21
C LEU A 217 4.89 -2.75 0.24
N VAL A 218 4.32 -3.93 0.45
CA VAL A 218 4.14 -4.51 1.79
C VAL A 218 5.06 -5.70 1.96
N GLU A 219 6.02 -5.58 2.87
CA GLU A 219 6.93 -6.66 3.24
C GLU A 219 6.59 -7.18 4.63
N GLY A 220 6.06 -8.41 4.69
CA GLY A 220 5.86 -9.12 5.94
C GLY A 220 7.20 -9.40 6.63
N LYS A 221 7.29 -9.14 7.93
CA LYS A 221 8.44 -9.45 8.77
C LYS A 221 8.14 -10.60 9.72
#